data_AF-A0A6J1WNG5-F1
#
_entry.id   AF-A0A6J1WNG5-F1
#
_cell.length_a   1.000
_cell.length_b   1.000
_cell.length_c   1.000
_cell.angle_alpha   90.00
_cell.angle_beta   90.00
_cell.angle_gamma   90.00
#
_symmetry.space_group_name_H-M   'P 1'
#
loop_
_entity.id
_entity.type
_entity.pdbx_description
1 polymer ?
#
loop_
_entity_poly.entity_id
_entity_poly.type
_entity_poly.pdbx_seq_one_letter_code
_entity_poly.pdbx_strand_id
1 'polypeptide(L)'
;MGEFVKTEQFRKLNVGFALDEGMANPTDDYLVYNSERSIWHMTVICPGKSGHGSLLLPDNNGEKIRYIIDKFMDLRKESKVKLEKNPELTVGDVTTVNLTMLH
;
A
#
# COMPACT_ATOMS: atom_id res chain seq x y z
N MET A 1 -12.61 -15.32 6.65
CA MET A 1 -11.72 -16.48 6.40
C MET A 1 -10.73 -16.77 7.53
N GLY A 2 -10.13 -15.76 8.19
CA GLY A 2 -9.05 -15.99 9.18
C GLY A 2 -9.33 -16.96 10.32
N GLU A 3 -10.57 -17.04 10.84
CA GLU A 3 -10.89 -18.04 11.89
C GLU A 3 -11.26 -19.42 11.33
N PHE A 4 -11.84 -19.48 10.12
CA PHE A 4 -12.26 -20.73 9.50
C PHE A 4 -11.07 -21.63 9.16
N VAL A 5 -9.95 -21.04 8.71
CA VAL A 5 -8.71 -21.78 8.40
C VAL A 5 -8.10 -22.49 9.61
N LYS A 6 -8.48 -22.11 10.83
CA LYS A 6 -8.02 -22.73 12.08
C LYS A 6 -8.84 -23.96 12.50
N THR A 7 -9.96 -24.23 11.83
CA THR A 7 -10.89 -25.29 12.21
C THR A 7 -10.43 -26.68 11.72
N GLU A 8 -10.86 -27.74 12.40
CA GLU A 8 -10.55 -29.13 11.98
C GLU A 8 -11.20 -29.46 10.63
N GLN A 9 -12.35 -28.85 10.35
CA GLN A 9 -13.10 -28.98 9.10
C GLN A 9 -12.26 -28.47 7.93
N PHE A 10 -11.62 -27.30 8.07
CA PHE A 10 -10.72 -26.78 7.04
C PHE A 10 -9.49 -27.68 6.85
N ARG A 11 -8.89 -28.15 7.93
CA ARG A 11 -7.75 -29.10 7.86
C ARG A 11 -8.12 -30.38 7.09
N LYS A 12 -9.34 -30.91 7.28
CA LYS A 12 -9.84 -32.11 6.58
C LYS A 12 -10.02 -31.91 5.07
N LEU A 13 -10.10 -30.67 4.58
CA LEU A 13 -10.14 -30.40 3.13
C LEU A 13 -8.84 -30.76 2.42
N ASN A 14 -7.71 -30.81 3.16
CA ASN A 14 -6.39 -31.15 2.62
C ASN A 14 -6.01 -30.30 1.39
N VAL A 15 -6.18 -28.97 1.50
CA VAL A 15 -5.95 -28.03 0.39
C VAL A 15 -4.46 -27.95 0.05
N GLY A 16 -4.11 -28.27 -1.21
CA GLY A 16 -2.72 -28.22 -1.70
C GLY A 16 -2.32 -26.90 -2.36
N PHE A 17 -3.28 -26.21 -3.00
CA PHE A 17 -3.10 -24.88 -3.55
C PHE A 17 -4.47 -24.18 -3.67
N ALA A 18 -4.45 -22.86 -3.76
CA ALA A 18 -5.62 -22.04 -4.07
C ALA A 18 -5.37 -21.30 -5.38
N LEU A 19 -6.42 -21.16 -6.19
CA LEU A 19 -6.42 -20.26 -7.33
C LEU A 19 -7.08 -18.97 -6.88
N ASP A 20 -6.44 -17.85 -7.21
CA ASP A 20 -6.97 -16.52 -6.97
C ASP A 20 -7.42 -15.87 -8.28
N GLU A 21 -7.80 -14.60 -8.27
CA GLU A 21 -8.22 -13.93 -9.51
C GLU A 21 -7.12 -13.96 -10.60
N GLY A 22 -7.56 -14.10 -11.85
CA GLY A 22 -6.69 -14.10 -13.04
C GLY A 22 -6.94 -12.88 -13.94
N MET A 23 -6.06 -12.67 -14.91
CA MET A 23 -6.19 -11.61 -15.92
C MET A 23 -6.57 -12.21 -17.27
N ALA A 24 -7.47 -11.55 -18.00
CA ALA A 24 -7.82 -11.95 -19.36
C ALA A 24 -6.62 -11.81 -20.29
N ASN A 25 -6.40 -12.80 -21.15
CA ASN A 25 -5.38 -12.78 -22.19
C ASN A 25 -6.06 -12.72 -23.57
N PRO A 26 -5.64 -11.83 -24.49
CA PRO A 26 -6.13 -11.84 -25.87
C PRO A 26 -5.68 -13.05 -26.70
N THR A 27 -4.70 -13.84 -26.23
CA THR A 27 -4.28 -15.11 -26.86
C THR A 27 -4.90 -16.32 -26.15
N ASP A 28 -4.70 -17.52 -26.69
CA ASP A 28 -5.18 -18.79 -26.12
C ASP A 28 -4.27 -19.33 -24.99
N ASP A 29 -3.49 -18.44 -24.35
CA ASP A 29 -2.55 -18.78 -23.28
C ASP A 29 -3.04 -18.30 -21.91
N TYR A 30 -2.76 -19.08 -20.86
CA TYR A 30 -3.05 -18.68 -19.49
C TYR A 30 -1.92 -17.83 -18.90
N LEU A 31 -2.28 -16.67 -18.32
CA LEU A 31 -1.37 -15.89 -17.49
C LEU A 31 -1.36 -16.47 -16.08
N VAL A 32 -0.23 -17.04 -15.67
CA VAL A 32 -0.05 -17.67 -14.35
C VAL A 32 0.86 -16.81 -13.49
N TYR A 33 0.35 -16.40 -12.32
CA TYR A 33 1.09 -15.65 -11.32
C TYR A 33 1.23 -16.50 -10.04
N ASN A 34 2.41 -16.48 -9.42
CA ASN A 34 2.69 -17.28 -8.22
C ASN A 34 2.73 -16.45 -6.92
N SER A 35 2.56 -15.14 -7.02
CA SER A 35 2.59 -14.24 -5.88
C SER A 35 1.91 -12.92 -6.20
N GLU A 36 1.34 -12.30 -5.17
CA GLU A 36 0.84 -10.93 -5.20
C GLU A 36 1.47 -10.13 -4.05
N ARG A 37 1.40 -8.80 -4.16
CA ARG A 37 1.87 -7.89 -3.10
C ARG A 37 0.69 -7.40 -2.29
N SER A 38 0.78 -7.52 -0.97
CA SER A 38 -0.28 -7.05 -0.08
C SER A 38 -0.36 -5.52 -0.05
N ILE A 39 -1.58 -5.00 -0.10
CA ILE A 39 -1.89 -3.57 0.04
C ILE A 39 -1.97 -3.20 1.53
N TRP A 40 -1.40 -2.05 1.90
CA TRP A 40 -1.46 -1.51 3.25
C TRP A 40 -2.32 -0.24 3.29
N HIS A 41 -3.43 -0.30 4.01
CA HIS A 41 -4.23 0.89 4.32
C HIS A 41 -3.76 1.47 5.65
N MET A 42 -3.30 2.73 5.64
CA MET A 42 -2.73 3.38 6.82
C MET A 42 -3.48 4.67 7.15
N THR A 43 -3.73 4.88 8.44
CA THR A 43 -4.23 6.15 8.98
C THR A 43 -3.14 6.73 9.87
N VAL A 44 -2.62 7.91 9.50
CA VAL A 44 -1.61 8.62 10.30
C VAL A 44 -2.30 9.74 11.06
N ILE A 45 -2.23 9.68 12.39
CA ILE A 45 -2.83 10.69 13.27
C ILE A 45 -1.72 11.66 13.69
N CYS A 46 -1.89 12.95 13.38
CA CYS A 46 -0.94 14.01 13.70
C CYS A 46 -1.50 14.92 14.82
N PRO A 47 -1.32 14.59 16.10
CA PRO A 47 -1.83 15.41 17.21
C PRO A 47 -1.05 16.73 17.33
N GLY A 48 -1.71 17.80 17.75
CA GLY A 48 -1.09 19.10 17.96
C GLY A 48 -1.79 19.89 19.07
N LYS A 49 -1.13 20.94 19.56
CA LYS A 49 -1.72 21.84 20.57
C LYS A 49 -2.63 22.87 19.92
N SER A 50 -3.82 23.06 20.49
CA SER A 50 -4.74 24.14 20.10
C SER A 50 -4.37 25.44 20.81
N GLY A 51 -4.56 26.58 20.14
CA GLY A 51 -4.30 27.90 20.69
C GLY A 51 -4.68 29.00 19.71
N HIS A 52 -4.62 30.25 20.15
CA HIS A 52 -4.84 31.40 19.27
C HIS A 52 -3.74 31.44 18.18
N GLY A 53 -4.13 31.67 16.92
CA GLY A 53 -3.20 31.57 15.78
C GLY A 53 -2.00 32.50 15.85
N SER A 54 -2.11 33.65 16.52
CA SER A 54 -0.99 34.57 16.74
C SER A 54 0.09 34.04 17.68
N LEU A 55 -0.18 32.97 18.44
CA LEU A 55 0.80 32.38 19.36
C LEU A 55 1.86 31.56 18.61
N LEU A 56 1.60 31.18 17.35
CA LEU A 56 2.50 30.40 16.50
C LEU A 56 3.15 29.24 17.27
N LEU A 57 2.30 28.45 17.93
CA LEU A 57 2.76 27.38 18.82
C LEU A 57 3.60 26.36 18.03
N PRO A 58 4.78 25.98 18.55
CA PRO A 58 5.57 24.92 17.94
C PRO A 58 4.86 23.57 18.13
N ASP A 59 5.23 22.59 17.30
CA ASP A 59 4.69 21.22 17.38
C ASP A 59 3.18 21.15 17.08
N ASN A 60 2.72 21.99 16.14
CA ASN A 60 1.34 21.96 15.68
C ASN A 60 1.09 20.76 14.74
N ASN A 61 -0.19 20.41 14.56
CA ASN A 61 -0.61 19.32 13.70
C ASN A 61 -0.24 19.57 12.23
N GLY A 62 -0.29 20.83 11.77
CA GLY A 62 0.06 21.21 10.40
C GLY A 62 1.51 20.88 10.02
N GLU A 63 2.47 21.18 10.90
CA GLU A 63 3.89 20.84 10.72
C GLU A 63 4.10 19.32 10.60
N LYS A 64 3.41 18.55 11.44
CA LYS A 64 3.47 17.07 11.42
C LYS A 64 2.84 16.50 10.15
N ILE A 65 1.67 17.00 9.75
CA ILE A 65 1.01 16.60 8.51
C ILE A 65 1.92 16.88 7.32
N ARG A 66 2.53 18.07 7.26
CA ARG A 66 3.48 18.44 6.21
C ARG A 66 4.63 17.44 6.12
N TYR A 67 5.25 17.12 7.26
CA TYR A 67 6.34 16.14 7.32
C TYR A 67 5.93 14.78 6.75
N ILE A 68 4.76 14.26 7.14
CA ILE A 68 4.28 12.95 6.68
C ILE A 68 3.96 12.97 5.19
N ILE A 69 3.33 14.03 4.68
CA ILE A 69 3.06 14.19 3.24
C ILE A 69 4.37 14.17 2.45
N ASP A 70 5.37 14.94 2.89
CA ASP A 70 6.67 14.99 2.21
C ASP A 70 7.33 13.60 2.16
N LYS A 71 7.30 12.84 3.27
CA LYS A 71 7.83 11.46 3.28
C LYS A 71 7.13 10.53 2.31
N PHE A 72 5.80 10.59 2.22
CA PHE A 72 5.05 9.79 1.27
C PHE A 72 5.32 10.20 -0.19
N MET A 73 5.44 11.50 -0.46
CA MET A 73 5.73 12.01 -1.80
C MET A 73 7.17 11.71 -2.23
N ASP A 74 8.14 11.76 -1.31
CA ASP A 74 9.53 11.37 -1.57
C ASP A 74 9.62 9.89 -1.95
N LEU A 75 8.96 9.00 -1.20
CA LEU A 75 8.90 7.56 -1.51
C LEU A 75 8.25 7.32 -2.88
N ARG A 76 7.14 8.02 -3.17
CA ARG A 76 6.47 7.94 -4.48
C ARG A 76 7.41 8.38 -5.61
N LYS A 77 8.15 9.47 -5.41
CA LYS A 77 9.10 9.99 -6.40
C LYS A 77 10.25 9.03 -6.63
N GLU A 78 10.81 8.44 -5.59
CA GLU A 78 11.87 7.43 -5.70
C GLU A 78 11.42 6.24 -6.55
N SER A 79 10.23 5.68 -6.26
CA SER A 79 9.66 4.58 -7.05
C SER A 79 9.41 4.97 -8.50
N LYS A 80 8.93 6.19 -8.76
CA LYS A 80 8.73 6.69 -10.13
C LYS A 80 10.06 6.79 -10.90
N VAL A 81 11.09 7.35 -10.26
CA VAL A 81 12.42 7.48 -10.86
C VAL A 81 13.03 6.10 -11.15
N LYS A 82 12.81 5.09 -10.29
CA LYS A 82 13.26 3.72 -10.54
C LYS A 82 12.64 3.14 -11.82
N LEU A 83 11.34 3.30 -12.03
CA LEU A 83 10.66 2.86 -13.25
C LEU A 83 11.12 3.62 -14.50
N GLU A 84 11.30 4.93 -14.40
CA GLU A 84 11.73 5.75 -15.55
C GLU A 84 13.17 5.43 -16.00
N LYS A 85 14.04 5.05 -15.05
CA LYS A 85 15.45 4.76 -15.33
C LYS A 85 15.70 3.36 -15.89
N ASN A 86 14.82 2.40 -15.62
CA ASN A 86 14.98 1.03 -16.08
C ASN A 86 13.70 0.51 -16.76
N PRO A 87 13.68 0.47 -18.11
CA PRO A 87 12.54 -0.05 -18.87
C PRO A 87 12.22 -1.53 -18.63
N GLU A 88 13.14 -2.31 -18.05
CA GLU A 88 12.89 -3.72 -17.70
C GLU A 88 12.05 -3.89 -16.43
N LEU A 89 11.93 -2.84 -15.61
CA LEU A 89 11.12 -2.88 -14.40
C LEU A 89 9.65 -2.65 -14.73
N THR A 90 8.81 -3.41 -14.04
CA THR A 90 7.35 -3.28 -14.06
C THR A 90 6.87 -2.59 -12.78
N VAL A 91 5.60 -2.20 -12.74
CA VAL A 91 4.98 -1.61 -11.53
C VAL A 91 5.06 -2.56 -10.33
N GLY A 92 5.13 -3.88 -10.56
CA GLY A 92 5.32 -4.89 -9.52
C GLY A 92 6.65 -4.78 -8.77
N ASP A 93 7.66 -4.17 -9.38
CA ASP A 93 9.04 -4.08 -8.86
C ASP A 93 9.28 -2.87 -7.95
N VAL A 94 8.28 -2.00 -7.77
CA VAL A 94 8.40 -0.79 -6.94
C VAL A 94 7.27 -0.69 -5.93
N THR A 95 7.45 0.09 -4.86
CA THR A 95 6.39 0.36 -3.89
C THR A 95 5.66 1.64 -4.29
N THR A 96 4.37 1.52 -4.60
CA THR A 96 3.54 2.67 -4.96
C THR A 96 2.88 3.27 -3.72
N VAL A 97 2.72 4.59 -3.73
CA VAL A 97 2.00 5.32 -2.67
C VAL A 97 0.86 6.07 -3.31
N ASN A 98 -0.36 5.85 -2.81
CA ASN A 98 -1.57 6.52 -3.27
C ASN A 98 -2.20 7.32 -2.12
N LEU A 99 -1.78 8.57 -1.93
CA LEU A 99 -2.33 9.46 -0.91
C LEU A 99 -3.55 10.19 -1.48
N THR A 100 -4.75 9.70 -1.19
CA THR A 100 -6.02 10.22 -1.74
C THR A 100 -6.90 10.91 -0.72
N MET A 101 -6.58 10.81 0.56
CA MET A 101 -7.38 11.39 1.65
C MET A 101 -6.50 12.22 2.59
N LEU A 102 -6.98 13.42 2.88
CA LEU A 102 -6.49 14.30 3.95
C LEU A 102 -7.74 14.77 4.71
N HIS A 103 -7.79 14.54 6.02
CA HIS A 103 -8.92 14.86 6.88
C HIS A 103 -8.44 15.50 8.18
#